data_AF-A0AAD6SQL4-F1
#
_entry.id   AF-A0AAD6SQL4-F1
#
_cell.length_a   1.000
_cell.length_b   1.000
_cell.length_c   1.000
_cell.angle_alpha   90.00
_cell.angle_beta   90.00
_cell.angle_gamma   90.00
#
_symmetry.space_group_name_H-M   'P 1'
#
loop_
_entity.id
_entity.type
_entity.pdbx_description
1 polymer ?
#
loop_
_entity_poly.entity_id
_entity_poly.type
_entity_poly.pdbx_seq_one_letter_code
_entity_poly.pdbx_strand_id
1 'polypeptide(L)'
;MRYQSRLASSSSTRRLPRTPGPLFIEPGLNNGKCLTAASNADGAIVTIQTCTGSTAQTWTFTGGSVKIFGNTKCLDVTNGSTANGNKLQIWTCSTNNNPNQQFYYTSDKHFSWTNHGKCIDVTGGSTADGNRPQIWDCSGPNPNQIWNTSPSGSTSSSASSTKASSVSSTKASSTSSSATPSATPPASTVPNTVVIDSSRLVAAKAALVLGADPAYSRALAALTSQADGWLNQGPWTVTSKTVLGPGAGIHDYTSQAPYFFPSNTSNGCPYVEQDGVHNPQVDVYTDHANRASMFQSAYILSLAWYYTGKAQYATKAGQVLRTWFVDSATAQTPNLLHAQFIPCANTGRSIGIIDFSQQYTDLLDAAAILATGAPGWTSSDISGFQQWNVNYLNWLETSSFGMSETAATNNHGTFAIMQSAAIALFTGNTALATSKANLGKTRIASYISANGSQPQVRARPHSAASTTRHTTWLRIPDSPPSPSTSASILWGYKGPQGQSIFGAVDFIIPAATGASQWQYPDLNFTAFSASDVIHAAADAGDPKAVAAVGKVPTPPGGDLWLLRPAAEQLDALAS
;
A
#
# COMPACT_ATOMS: atom_id res chain seq x y z
N MET A 1 32.73 6.91 42.35
CA MET A 1 32.41 7.07 40.93
C MET A 1 30.97 6.61 40.71
N ARG A 2 30.05 7.53 40.44
CA ARG A 2 28.61 7.24 40.24
C ARG A 2 28.35 7.00 38.75
N TYR A 3 27.95 5.80 38.38
CA TYR A 3 27.27 5.55 37.11
C TYR A 3 25.78 5.84 37.33
N GLN A 4 25.28 6.94 36.76
CA GLN A 4 23.84 7.09 36.52
C GLN A 4 23.54 6.54 35.12
N SER A 5 22.79 5.44 35.09
CA SER A 5 22.10 4.94 33.90
C SER A 5 20.93 5.88 33.57
N ARG A 6 21.01 6.59 32.44
CA ARG A 6 19.86 7.29 31.86
C ARG A 6 18.98 6.27 31.14
N LEU A 7 17.74 6.14 31.58
CA LEU A 7 16.62 5.63 30.81
C LEU A 7 15.91 6.79 30.08
N ALA A 8 15.32 6.46 28.94
CA ALA A 8 14.30 7.16 28.15
C ALA A 8 14.70 8.37 27.27
N SER A 9 14.68 8.17 25.95
CA SER A 9 13.64 8.73 25.06
C SER A 9 13.87 8.25 23.62
N SER A 10 12.86 7.58 23.04
CA SER A 10 12.83 7.21 21.63
C SER A 10 12.88 8.46 20.76
N SER A 11 13.92 8.65 19.94
CA SER A 11 14.03 9.83 19.09
C SER A 11 13.06 9.73 17.90
N SER A 12 11.88 10.33 18.03
CA SER A 12 11.02 10.63 16.89
C SER A 12 11.75 11.62 15.97
N THR A 13 11.99 11.25 14.71
CA THR A 13 12.77 12.10 13.79
C THR A 13 11.96 13.30 13.30
N ARG A 14 12.60 14.47 13.22
CA ARG A 14 12.04 15.69 12.63
C ARG A 14 11.62 15.46 11.17
N ARG A 15 10.41 15.89 10.83
CA ARG A 15 9.79 15.81 9.50
C ARG A 15 9.07 17.13 9.19
N LEU A 16 8.80 17.39 7.91
CA LEU A 16 7.79 18.36 7.53
C LEU A 16 6.38 17.71 7.63
N PRO A 17 5.31 18.48 7.90
CA PRO A 17 3.94 18.05 7.70
C PRO A 17 3.75 17.45 6.32
N ARG A 18 2.83 16.48 6.22
CA ARG A 18 2.65 15.66 5.01
C ARG A 18 2.23 16.46 3.77
N THR A 19 1.79 17.71 3.94
CA THR A 19 1.22 18.56 2.89
C THR A 19 2.09 19.80 2.65
N PRO A 20 2.73 19.94 1.47
CA PRO A 20 3.31 21.20 1.03
C PRO A 20 2.18 22.20 0.74
N GLY A 21 2.13 23.31 1.48
CA GLY A 21 1.14 24.38 1.28
C GLY A 21 0.18 24.59 2.47
N PRO A 22 -0.90 25.37 2.27
CA PRO A 22 -1.81 25.74 3.33
C PRO A 22 -2.56 24.53 3.92
N LEU A 23 -2.46 24.32 5.23
CA LEU A 23 -2.90 23.12 5.94
C LEU A 23 -3.79 23.44 7.15
N PHE A 24 -4.72 22.54 7.45
CA PHE A 24 -5.33 22.46 8.77
C PHE A 24 -4.41 21.71 9.72
N ILE A 25 -4.35 22.15 10.97
CA ILE A 25 -3.70 21.46 12.09
C ILE A 25 -4.81 20.95 12.99
N GLU A 26 -4.98 19.64 13.07
CA GLU A 26 -6.16 19.03 13.69
C GLU A 26 -5.74 18.16 14.88
N PRO A 27 -6.43 18.21 16.04
CA PRO A 27 -6.21 17.24 17.10
C PRO A 27 -6.32 15.80 16.59
N GLY A 28 -5.37 14.94 16.97
CA GLY A 28 -5.44 13.50 16.71
C GLY A 28 -6.70 12.86 17.31
N LEU A 29 -7.21 13.45 18.39
CA LEU A 29 -8.46 13.09 19.07
C LEU A 29 -9.73 13.40 18.26
N ASN A 30 -9.70 14.38 17.33
CA ASN A 30 -10.85 14.76 16.51
C ASN A 30 -10.42 15.58 15.28
N ASN A 31 -10.48 14.97 14.10
CA ASN A 31 -10.13 15.60 12.82
C ASN A 31 -11.19 16.58 12.28
N GLY A 32 -12.33 16.74 12.95
CA GLY A 32 -13.30 17.80 12.67
C GLY A 32 -12.99 19.12 13.38
N LYS A 33 -11.91 19.17 14.18
CA LYS A 33 -11.44 20.37 14.88
C LYS A 33 -10.11 20.85 14.30
N CYS A 34 -9.97 22.16 14.17
CA CYS A 34 -8.83 22.84 13.58
C CYS A 34 -8.24 23.84 14.57
N LEU A 35 -6.91 23.90 14.64
CA LEU A 35 -6.18 24.96 15.31
C LEU A 35 -6.59 26.30 14.70
N THR A 36 -7.08 27.22 15.52
CA THR A 36 -7.75 28.44 15.09
C THR A 36 -7.21 29.64 15.86
N ALA A 37 -6.73 30.66 15.16
CA ALA A 37 -6.39 31.95 15.74
C ALA A 37 -7.63 32.83 15.89
N ALA A 38 -7.84 33.43 17.06
CA ALA A 38 -9.05 34.23 17.32
C ALA A 38 -9.13 35.54 16.50
N SER A 39 -7.98 36.10 16.11
CA SER A 39 -7.88 37.28 15.24
C SER A 39 -6.46 37.38 14.65
N ASN A 40 -6.19 38.38 13.81
CA ASN A 40 -4.85 38.68 13.26
C ASN A 40 -4.04 39.68 14.12
N ALA A 41 -4.41 39.89 15.38
CA ALA A 41 -3.66 40.74 16.30
C ALA A 41 -2.50 39.98 16.95
N ASP A 42 -1.41 40.68 17.31
CA ASP A 42 -0.37 40.08 18.15
C ASP A 42 -0.92 39.74 19.53
N GLY A 43 -0.58 38.55 20.02
CA GLY A 43 -1.13 38.00 21.27
C GLY A 43 -2.53 37.40 21.13
N ALA A 44 -3.09 37.32 19.91
CA ALA A 44 -4.37 36.66 19.72
C ALA A 44 -4.29 35.18 20.14
N ILE A 45 -5.29 34.75 20.91
CA ILE A 45 -5.32 33.40 21.46
C ILE A 45 -5.48 32.36 20.35
N VAL A 46 -4.85 31.20 20.56
CA VAL A 46 -5.05 30.02 19.72
C VAL A 46 -5.98 29.05 20.44
N THR A 47 -6.99 28.56 19.73
CA THR A 47 -7.98 27.59 20.19
C THR A 47 -8.07 26.42 19.21
N ILE A 48 -8.83 25.38 19.55
CA ILE A 48 -9.40 24.47 18.55
C ILE A 48 -10.86 24.84 18.33
N GLN A 49 -11.30 24.83 17.06
CA GLN A 49 -12.68 25.10 16.65
C GLN A 49 -13.08 24.10 15.58
N THR A 50 -14.37 23.92 15.34
CA THR A 50 -14.89 23.23 14.16
C THR A 50 -14.20 23.74 12.90
N CYS A 51 -13.71 22.84 12.05
CA CYS A 51 -13.05 23.20 10.81
C CYS A 51 -14.04 23.87 9.84
N THR A 52 -13.69 25.07 9.38
CA THR A 52 -14.51 25.94 8.52
C THR A 52 -13.81 26.31 7.21
N GLY A 53 -12.49 26.10 7.11
CA GLY A 53 -11.70 26.59 5.98
C GLY A 53 -11.39 28.08 6.00
N SER A 54 -11.69 28.76 7.12
CA SER A 54 -11.33 30.17 7.26
C SER A 54 -9.82 30.39 7.23
N THR A 55 -9.40 31.60 6.85
CA THR A 55 -7.99 32.01 6.91
C THR A 55 -7.42 31.95 8.34
N ALA A 56 -8.29 32.00 9.35
CA ALA A 56 -7.96 31.82 10.76
C ALA A 56 -7.64 30.36 11.16
N GLN A 57 -7.84 29.40 10.26
CA GLN A 57 -7.56 27.97 10.44
C GLN A 57 -6.53 27.43 9.45
N THR A 58 -6.09 28.27 8.52
CA THR A 58 -5.27 27.87 7.39
C THR A 58 -3.81 28.23 7.67
N TRP A 59 -3.05 27.22 8.08
CA TRP A 59 -1.66 27.35 8.51
C TRP A 59 -0.70 27.00 7.38
N THR A 60 0.57 27.38 7.49
CA THR A 60 1.65 26.93 6.61
C THR A 60 2.86 26.61 7.47
N PHE A 61 3.48 25.45 7.30
CA PHE A 61 4.67 25.11 8.06
C PHE A 61 5.93 25.14 7.20
N THR A 62 6.74 26.16 7.39
CA THR A 62 7.94 26.39 6.58
C THR A 62 9.05 26.97 7.43
N GLY A 63 10.27 26.43 7.27
CA GLY A 63 11.46 26.96 7.94
C GLY A 63 11.43 26.84 9.47
N GLY A 64 10.67 25.88 10.02
CA GLY A 64 10.51 25.71 11.47
C GLY A 64 9.41 26.56 12.10
N SER A 65 8.72 27.41 11.35
CA SER A 65 7.61 28.21 11.86
C SER A 65 6.27 27.74 11.32
N VAL A 66 5.25 27.73 12.20
CA VAL A 66 3.85 27.47 11.87
C VAL A 66 3.17 28.82 11.64
N LYS A 67 2.91 29.18 10.39
CA LYS A 67 2.51 30.52 9.96
C LYS A 67 1.03 30.59 9.60
N ILE A 68 0.41 31.77 9.73
CA ILE A 68 -1.00 32.04 9.45
C ILE A 68 -1.18 33.48 8.92
N PHE A 69 -2.36 33.78 8.35
CA PHE A 69 -2.71 35.09 7.78
C PHE A 69 -1.69 35.58 6.74
N GLY A 70 -1.54 34.83 5.65
CA GLY A 70 -0.61 35.19 4.56
C GLY A 70 0.85 35.10 4.96
N ASN A 71 1.18 34.22 5.91
CA ASN A 71 2.54 34.02 6.45
C ASN A 71 3.11 35.19 7.25
N THR A 72 2.28 36.12 7.72
CA THR A 72 2.69 37.29 8.50
C THR A 72 2.71 37.05 10.01
N LYS A 73 1.90 36.09 10.48
CA LYS A 73 1.83 35.68 11.89
C LYS A 73 2.32 34.26 12.06
N CYS A 74 2.93 33.98 13.20
CA CYS A 74 3.51 32.70 13.58
C CYS A 74 2.89 32.23 14.88
N LEU A 75 2.68 30.92 15.01
CA LEU A 75 2.39 30.27 16.26
C LEU A 75 3.53 30.54 17.24
N ASP A 76 3.18 30.92 18.46
CA ASP A 76 4.10 31.48 19.44
C ASP A 76 3.77 30.91 20.83
N VAL A 77 4.79 30.45 21.55
CA VAL A 77 4.66 30.10 22.97
C VAL A 77 4.65 31.39 23.78
N THR A 78 3.53 31.72 24.44
CA THR A 78 3.35 32.99 25.14
C THR A 78 4.50 33.25 26.12
N ASN A 79 5.16 34.40 25.97
CA ASN A 79 6.32 34.85 26.75
C ASN A 79 7.53 33.89 26.77
N GLY A 80 7.56 32.86 25.91
CA GLY A 80 8.62 31.85 25.92
C GLY A 80 8.68 31.04 27.23
N SER A 81 7.60 30.99 28.01
CA SER A 81 7.58 30.21 29.26
C SER A 81 7.56 28.71 28.97
N THR A 82 8.46 27.98 29.62
CA THR A 82 8.61 26.52 29.53
C THR A 82 7.75 25.74 30.53
N ALA A 83 6.92 26.44 31.32
CA ALA A 83 6.02 25.80 32.27
C ALA A 83 4.96 24.96 31.54
N ASN A 84 4.75 23.72 32.00
CA ASN A 84 3.64 22.89 31.52
C ASN A 84 2.32 23.64 31.75
N GLY A 85 1.49 23.67 30.72
CA GLY A 85 0.23 24.39 30.73
C GLY A 85 0.29 25.83 30.18
N ASN A 86 1.49 26.34 29.87
CA ASN A 86 1.61 27.64 29.20
C ASN A 86 0.92 27.60 27.83
N LYS A 87 0.20 28.66 27.49
CA LYS A 87 -0.69 28.69 26.33
C LYS A 87 0.02 29.15 25.07
N LEU A 88 -0.54 28.76 23.93
CA LEU A 88 -0.14 29.25 22.62
C LEU A 88 -0.92 30.51 22.25
N GLN A 89 -0.25 31.38 21.51
CA GLN A 89 -0.79 32.57 20.87
C GLN A 89 -0.28 32.65 19.43
N ILE A 90 -0.70 33.67 18.69
CA ILE A 90 0.02 34.09 17.50
C ILE A 90 0.76 35.41 17.75
N TRP A 91 1.85 35.60 17.02
CA TRP A 91 2.61 36.85 17.03
C TRP A 91 3.20 37.10 15.64
N THR A 92 3.56 38.34 15.34
CA THR A 92 4.30 38.69 14.13
C THR A 92 5.51 37.77 13.96
N CYS A 93 5.61 37.14 12.79
CA CYS A 93 6.69 36.22 12.50
C CYS A 93 8.06 36.92 12.61
N SER A 94 8.95 36.38 13.43
CA SER A 94 10.29 36.93 13.60
C SER A 94 11.20 36.62 12.41
N THR A 95 12.01 37.59 11.98
CA THR A 95 13.08 37.41 10.99
C THR A 95 14.38 36.85 11.60
N ASN A 96 14.48 36.80 12.93
CA ASN A 96 15.71 36.46 13.66
C ASN A 96 15.62 35.08 14.35
N ASN A 97 14.78 34.18 13.83
CA ASN A 97 14.57 32.83 14.39
C ASN A 97 14.21 32.83 15.89
N ASN A 98 13.28 33.71 16.32
CA ASN A 98 12.80 33.76 17.70
C ASN A 98 12.42 32.35 18.20
N PRO A 99 13.08 31.81 19.25
CA PRO A 99 12.86 30.45 19.73
C PRO A 99 11.40 30.13 20.06
N ASN A 100 10.61 31.11 20.50
CA ASN A 100 9.19 30.94 20.85
C ASN A 100 8.31 30.49 19.65
N GLN A 101 8.80 30.70 18.42
CA GLN A 101 8.09 30.46 17.17
C GLN A 101 8.70 29.30 16.35
N GLN A 102 9.56 28.49 16.97
CA GLN A 102 10.31 27.42 16.30
C GLN A 102 9.81 26.05 16.71
N PHE A 103 9.08 25.39 15.82
CA PHE A 103 8.59 24.04 15.99
C PHE A 103 9.23 23.07 15.01
N TYR A 104 9.11 21.79 15.31
CA TYR A 104 9.32 20.73 14.37
C TYR A 104 8.19 19.73 14.48
N TYR A 105 7.74 19.24 13.33
CA TYR A 105 6.78 18.16 13.29
C TYR A 105 7.52 16.83 13.30
N THR A 106 7.02 15.83 14.01
CA THR A 106 7.70 14.53 14.14
C THR A 106 6.97 13.44 13.39
N SER A 107 7.65 12.32 13.12
CA SER A 107 7.07 11.15 12.46
C SER A 107 5.88 10.54 13.22
N ASP A 108 5.86 10.69 14.55
CA ASP A 108 4.78 10.27 15.45
C ASP A 108 3.75 11.37 15.72
N LYS A 109 3.68 12.40 14.85
CA LYS A 109 2.64 13.43 14.79
C LYS A 109 2.63 14.45 15.95
N HIS A 110 3.75 14.72 16.57
CA HIS A 110 3.88 15.83 17.52
C HIS A 110 4.31 17.11 16.80
N PHE A 111 3.74 18.25 17.20
CA PHE A 111 4.40 19.54 17.02
C PHE A 111 5.26 19.81 18.25
N SER A 112 6.55 19.57 18.14
CA SER A 112 7.51 19.74 19.22
C SER A 112 8.18 21.11 19.15
N TRP A 113 8.27 21.78 20.29
CA TRP A 113 8.99 23.02 20.45
C TRP A 113 10.50 22.78 20.39
N THR A 114 11.16 23.38 19.40
CA THR A 114 12.56 23.10 19.04
C THR A 114 13.47 23.32 20.23
N ASN A 115 14.21 22.28 20.66
CA ASN A 115 15.16 22.30 21.78
C ASN A 115 14.57 22.51 23.20
N HIS A 116 13.25 22.39 23.39
CA HIS A 116 12.61 22.60 24.70
C HIS A 116 12.04 21.31 25.33
N GLY A 117 11.97 20.20 24.58
CA GLY A 117 11.36 18.95 25.07
C GLY A 117 9.84 19.04 25.32
N LYS A 118 9.20 20.08 24.78
CA LYS A 118 7.76 20.34 24.93
C LYS A 118 7.02 20.12 23.63
N CYS A 119 5.78 19.64 23.71
CA CYS A 119 4.90 19.36 22.60
C CYS A 119 3.62 20.19 22.74
N ILE A 120 3.00 20.54 21.61
CA ILE A 120 1.66 21.12 21.61
C ILE A 120 0.69 20.05 22.13
N ASP A 121 -0.13 20.42 23.12
CA ASP A 121 -1.03 19.55 23.86
C ASP A 121 -2.45 20.14 23.85
N VAL A 122 -3.44 19.30 23.52
CA VAL A 122 -4.86 19.62 23.69
C VAL A 122 -5.15 19.60 25.19
N THR A 123 -5.37 20.77 25.78
CA THR A 123 -5.55 20.91 27.24
C THR A 123 -6.65 19.97 27.73
N GLY A 124 -6.26 19.04 28.61
CA GLY A 124 -7.16 18.04 29.20
C GLY A 124 -7.78 17.05 28.21
N GLY A 125 -7.28 16.97 26.97
CA GLY A 125 -7.83 16.13 25.90
C GLY A 125 -9.22 16.57 25.40
N SER A 126 -9.73 17.72 25.85
CA SER A 126 -11.06 18.19 25.48
C SER A 126 -11.09 18.64 24.02
N THR A 127 -11.99 18.07 23.22
CA THR A 127 -12.20 18.47 21.82
C THR A 127 -13.35 19.47 21.66
N ALA A 128 -13.76 20.14 22.75
CA ALA A 128 -14.79 21.18 22.71
C ALA A 128 -14.27 22.44 21.99
N ASP A 129 -15.15 23.11 21.25
CA ASP A 129 -14.87 24.39 20.61
C ASP A 129 -14.44 25.43 21.66
N GLY A 130 -13.35 26.14 21.39
CA GLY A 130 -12.77 27.12 22.31
C GLY A 130 -11.73 26.55 23.27
N ASN A 131 -11.46 25.24 23.29
CA ASN A 131 -10.34 24.72 24.08
C ASN A 131 -9.02 25.35 23.60
N ARG A 132 -8.19 25.81 24.54
CA ARG A 132 -6.92 26.49 24.26
C ARG A 132 -5.76 25.51 24.37
N PRO A 133 -5.06 25.17 23.28
CA PRO A 133 -3.87 24.32 23.35
C PRO A 133 -2.77 24.95 24.21
N GLN A 134 -1.97 24.07 24.80
CA GLN A 134 -0.87 24.41 25.69
C GLN A 134 0.41 23.72 25.26
N ILE A 135 1.55 24.12 25.83
CA ILE A 135 2.75 23.30 25.80
C ILE A 135 2.78 22.36 27.00
N TRP A 136 3.24 21.13 26.78
CA TRP A 136 3.46 20.15 27.83
C TRP A 136 4.71 19.33 27.53
N ASP A 137 5.31 18.69 28.53
CA ASP A 137 6.39 17.72 28.29
C ASP A 137 5.98 16.70 27.24
N CYS A 138 6.82 16.52 26.22
CA CYS A 138 6.59 15.50 25.21
C CYS A 138 6.60 14.12 25.87
N SER A 139 5.55 13.33 25.65
CA SER A 139 5.40 11.99 26.23
C SER A 139 4.72 11.05 25.26
N GLY A 140 5.25 9.83 25.09
CA GLY A 140 4.60 8.77 24.32
C GLY A 140 3.96 7.73 25.25
N PRO A 141 2.76 7.18 24.96
CA PRO A 141 1.75 7.54 23.96
C PRO A 141 0.65 8.46 24.55
N ASN A 142 0.83 9.79 24.50
CA ASN A 142 -0.20 10.74 24.96
C ASN A 142 -1.05 11.26 23.77
N PRO A 143 -2.34 10.88 23.65
CA PRO A 143 -3.17 11.27 22.52
C PRO A 143 -3.47 12.77 22.45
N ASN A 144 -3.30 13.52 23.56
CA ASN A 144 -3.47 14.97 23.58
C ASN A 144 -2.38 15.71 22.78
N GLN A 145 -1.24 15.07 22.53
CA GLN A 145 -0.09 15.68 21.86
C GLN A 145 0.04 15.28 20.39
N ILE A 146 -0.93 14.52 19.89
CA ILE A 146 -1.00 14.06 18.51
C ILE A 146 -1.77 15.08 17.68
N TRP A 147 -1.21 15.49 16.55
CA TRP A 147 -1.80 16.45 15.63
C TRP A 147 -1.74 15.93 14.19
N ASN A 148 -2.89 15.81 13.54
CA ASN A 148 -2.99 15.55 12.11
C ASN A 148 -2.77 16.85 11.32
N THR A 149 -2.38 16.70 10.05
CA THR A 149 -2.28 17.81 9.10
C THR A 149 -2.95 17.42 7.79
N SER A 150 -3.83 18.28 7.28
CA SER A 150 -4.64 18.04 6.08
C SER A 150 -4.67 19.30 5.19
N PRO A 151 -4.91 19.21 3.86
CA PRO A 151 -4.98 20.39 3.00
C PRO A 151 -6.20 21.26 3.32
N SER A 152 -5.98 22.56 3.56
CA SER A 152 -7.05 23.52 3.92
C SER A 152 -8.05 23.83 2.81
N GLY A 153 -7.75 23.42 1.56
CA GLY A 153 -8.63 23.59 0.39
C GLY A 153 -9.75 22.55 0.26
N SER A 154 -9.95 21.71 1.28
CA SER A 154 -10.99 20.67 1.31
C SER A 154 -12.03 20.96 2.39
N THR A 155 -12.99 21.83 2.11
CA THR A 155 -14.19 21.98 2.95
C THR A 155 -15.40 21.39 2.23
N SER A 156 -15.70 20.13 2.54
CA SER A 156 -17.07 19.61 2.46
C SER A 156 -17.85 20.24 3.61
N SER A 157 -18.77 21.14 3.28
CA SER A 157 -19.73 21.73 4.19
C SER A 157 -20.67 20.65 4.75
N SER A 158 -20.42 20.17 5.98
CA SER A 158 -21.47 19.54 6.80
C SER A 158 -21.84 20.49 7.94
N ALA A 159 -22.63 21.51 7.63
CA ALA A 159 -23.46 22.15 8.64
C ALA A 159 -24.73 21.31 8.79
N SER A 160 -24.86 20.63 9.93
CA SER A 160 -26.13 20.05 10.38
C SER A 160 -27.17 21.15 10.55
N SER A 161 -28.20 21.16 9.72
CA SER A 161 -29.47 21.83 10.03
C SER A 161 -30.52 20.77 10.37
N THR A 162 -30.90 20.74 11.64
CA THR A 162 -32.04 20.00 12.16
C THR A 162 -33.37 20.50 11.58
N LYS A 163 -34.23 19.52 11.28
CA LYS A 163 -35.68 19.59 10.96
C LYS A 163 -36.44 20.85 11.42
N ALA A 164 -37.29 21.35 10.52
CA ALA A 164 -38.67 21.71 10.87
C ALA A 164 -39.62 21.44 9.69
N SER A 165 -40.73 20.77 9.99
CA SER A 165 -41.83 20.43 9.10
C SER A 165 -42.64 21.67 8.71
N SER A 166 -43.09 21.74 7.46
CA SER A 166 -44.49 22.07 7.12
C SER A 166 -44.76 21.83 5.64
N VAL A 167 -45.89 21.19 5.38
CA VAL A 167 -46.47 20.95 4.06
C VAL A 167 -47.43 22.09 3.77
N SER A 168 -47.30 22.77 2.62
CA SER A 168 -48.46 23.15 1.78
C SER A 168 -48.09 23.86 0.47
N SER A 169 -48.86 23.47 -0.55
CA SER A 169 -49.36 24.22 -1.72
C SER A 169 -48.39 24.75 -2.78
N THR A 170 -48.27 23.95 -3.85
CA THR A 170 -48.57 24.23 -5.26
C THR A 170 -48.35 25.62 -5.90
N LYS A 171 -47.66 25.54 -7.06
CA LYS A 171 -47.90 26.18 -8.37
C LYS A 171 -47.13 27.48 -8.67
N ALA A 172 -46.18 27.42 -9.61
CA ALA A 172 -46.28 28.02 -10.94
C ALA A 172 -44.96 27.93 -11.73
N SER A 173 -45.11 27.79 -13.05
CA SER A 173 -44.11 27.70 -14.11
C SER A 173 -43.24 28.95 -14.31
N SER A 174 -42.02 28.77 -14.82
CA SER A 174 -41.51 29.51 -16.00
C SER A 174 -40.15 28.97 -16.52
N THR A 175 -40.21 28.45 -17.75
CA THR A 175 -39.32 28.61 -18.91
C THR A 175 -37.80 28.82 -18.79
N SER A 176 -37.09 27.99 -19.60
CA SER A 176 -35.84 28.24 -20.35
C SER A 176 -34.55 28.38 -19.52
N SER A 177 -33.39 27.83 -19.86
CA SER A 177 -32.81 27.46 -21.15
C SER A 177 -31.62 26.52 -20.92
N SER A 178 -31.24 25.83 -22.00
CA SER A 178 -30.11 24.93 -22.19
C SER A 178 -28.75 25.46 -21.68
N ALA A 179 -28.08 24.68 -20.85
CA ALA A 179 -26.62 24.67 -20.75
C ALA A 179 -26.17 23.22 -20.47
N THR A 180 -25.53 22.61 -21.46
CA THR A 180 -24.80 21.35 -21.30
C THR A 180 -23.70 21.58 -20.26
N PRO A 181 -23.62 20.81 -19.15
CA PRO A 181 -22.45 20.89 -18.31
C PRO A 181 -21.32 20.20 -19.06
N SER A 182 -20.37 21.00 -19.54
CA SER A 182 -19.03 20.52 -19.83
C SER A 182 -18.51 19.91 -18.52
N ALA A 183 -18.42 18.59 -18.49
CA ALA A 183 -17.89 17.87 -17.34
C ALA A 183 -16.40 18.18 -17.23
N THR A 184 -16.06 19.19 -16.44
CA THR A 184 -14.69 19.33 -15.93
C THR A 184 -14.37 18.03 -15.19
N PRO A 185 -13.33 17.27 -15.58
CA PRO A 185 -12.98 16.05 -14.89
C PRO A 185 -12.69 16.40 -13.42
N PRO A 186 -13.15 15.59 -12.45
CA PRO A 186 -12.76 15.78 -11.07
C PRO A 186 -11.24 15.76 -10.97
N ALA A 187 -10.67 16.62 -10.13
CA ALA A 187 -9.24 16.63 -9.83
C ALA A 187 -8.84 15.21 -9.41
N SER A 188 -8.07 14.53 -10.28
CA SER A 188 -7.61 13.16 -10.06
C SER A 188 -6.80 13.11 -8.77
N THR A 189 -7.36 12.52 -7.72
CA THR A 189 -6.59 12.17 -6.52
C THR A 189 -5.55 11.14 -6.95
N VAL A 190 -4.28 11.39 -6.61
CA VAL A 190 -3.19 10.47 -6.92
C VAL A 190 -3.37 9.22 -6.04
N PRO A 191 -3.50 8.01 -6.61
CA PRO A 191 -3.62 6.79 -5.82
C PRO A 191 -2.41 6.61 -4.89
N ASN A 192 -2.62 6.30 -3.61
CA ASN A 192 -1.54 5.99 -2.69
C ASN A 192 -1.17 4.49 -2.78
N THR A 193 -0.78 4.06 -3.97
CA THR A 193 -0.32 2.69 -4.25
C THR A 193 0.98 2.37 -3.53
N VAL A 194 1.20 1.08 -3.30
CA VAL A 194 2.31 0.47 -2.59
C VAL A 194 3.38 0.02 -3.57
N VAL A 195 3.01 -0.76 -4.60
CA VAL A 195 3.98 -1.35 -5.55
C VAL A 195 4.06 -0.52 -6.82
N ILE A 196 2.91 -0.17 -7.41
CA ILE A 196 2.87 0.68 -8.58
C ILE A 196 3.29 2.11 -8.21
N ASP A 197 4.16 2.71 -9.03
CA ASP A 197 4.44 4.14 -8.97
C ASP A 197 3.21 4.96 -9.39
N SER A 198 2.61 5.65 -8.41
CA SER A 198 1.42 6.48 -8.60
C SER A 198 1.59 7.57 -9.65
N SER A 199 2.81 8.12 -9.79
CA SER A 199 3.10 9.16 -10.78
C SER A 199 2.98 8.61 -12.20
N ARG A 200 3.37 7.34 -12.40
CA ARG A 200 3.24 6.64 -13.68
C ARG A 200 1.80 6.30 -14.01
N LEU A 201 0.96 5.96 -13.01
CA LEU A 201 -0.48 5.79 -13.23
C LEU A 201 -1.11 7.08 -13.76
N VAL A 202 -0.79 8.23 -13.13
CA VAL A 202 -1.29 9.54 -13.54
C VAL A 202 -0.78 9.90 -14.93
N ALA A 203 0.51 9.70 -15.21
CA ALA A 203 1.10 9.97 -16.52
C ALA A 203 0.46 9.11 -17.63
N ALA A 204 0.27 7.81 -17.37
CA ALA A 204 -0.39 6.89 -18.30
C ALA A 204 -1.84 7.30 -18.58
N LYS A 205 -2.57 7.74 -17.55
CA LYS A 205 -3.95 8.23 -17.69
C LYS A 205 -4.00 9.51 -18.53
N ALA A 206 -3.07 10.43 -18.32
CA ALA A 206 -2.93 11.63 -19.15
C ALA A 206 -2.58 11.29 -20.61
N ALA A 207 -1.66 10.35 -20.84
CA ALA A 207 -1.27 9.91 -22.18
C ALA A 207 -2.46 9.29 -22.95
N LEU A 208 -3.29 8.50 -22.28
CA LEU A 208 -4.53 7.94 -22.85
C LEU A 208 -5.53 9.02 -23.24
N VAL A 209 -5.72 10.05 -22.41
CA VAL A 209 -6.63 11.17 -22.70
C VAL A 209 -6.14 12.01 -23.88
N LEU A 210 -4.83 12.23 -23.97
CA LEU A 210 -4.21 12.98 -25.07
C LEU A 210 -4.18 12.19 -26.39
N GLY A 211 -4.27 10.86 -26.34
CA GLY A 211 -4.23 9.99 -27.52
C GLY A 211 -2.90 10.02 -28.28
N ALA A 212 -1.80 10.40 -27.61
CA ALA A 212 -0.53 10.71 -28.26
C ALA A 212 0.29 9.48 -28.65
N ASP A 213 0.10 8.34 -27.98
CA ASP A 213 0.87 7.11 -28.21
C ASP A 213 -0.07 5.88 -28.34
N PRO A 214 -0.15 5.25 -29.52
CA PRO A 214 -0.97 4.05 -29.76
C PRO A 214 -0.65 2.87 -28.86
N ALA A 215 0.54 2.80 -28.25
CA ALA A 215 0.89 1.74 -27.31
C ALA A 215 -0.01 1.74 -26.08
N TYR A 216 -0.32 2.92 -25.53
CA TYR A 216 -1.26 3.04 -24.41
C TYR A 216 -2.66 2.57 -24.79
N SER A 217 -3.14 2.91 -26.00
CA SER A 217 -4.46 2.45 -26.46
C SER A 217 -4.52 0.93 -26.64
N ARG A 218 -3.44 0.29 -27.13
CA ARG A 218 -3.35 -1.19 -27.22
C ARG A 218 -3.36 -1.83 -25.84
N ALA A 219 -2.55 -1.31 -24.90
CA ALA A 219 -2.52 -1.78 -23.52
C ALA A 219 -3.90 -1.60 -22.85
N LEU A 220 -4.60 -0.49 -23.11
CA LEU A 220 -5.93 -0.26 -22.56
C LEU A 220 -6.95 -1.23 -23.13
N ALA A 221 -6.91 -1.51 -24.44
CA ALA A 221 -7.78 -2.50 -25.06
C ALA A 221 -7.59 -3.90 -24.43
N ALA A 222 -6.34 -4.33 -24.27
CA ALA A 222 -5.99 -5.57 -23.59
C ALA A 222 -6.50 -5.60 -22.14
N LEU A 223 -6.25 -4.54 -21.37
CA LEU A 223 -6.73 -4.41 -19.99
C LEU A 223 -8.25 -4.48 -19.89
N THR A 224 -8.98 -3.77 -20.75
CA THR A 224 -10.44 -3.76 -20.74
C THR A 224 -11.02 -5.10 -21.20
N SER A 225 -10.38 -5.79 -22.14
CA SER A 225 -10.81 -7.14 -22.55
C SER A 225 -10.71 -8.13 -21.39
N GLN A 226 -9.63 -8.05 -20.60
CA GLN A 226 -9.51 -8.85 -19.38
C GLN A 226 -10.56 -8.45 -18.33
N ALA A 227 -10.76 -7.14 -18.11
CA ALA A 227 -11.74 -6.62 -17.15
C ALA A 227 -13.18 -7.02 -17.48
N ASP A 228 -13.57 -6.97 -18.76
CA ASP A 228 -14.89 -7.38 -19.23
C ASP A 228 -15.15 -8.87 -18.94
N GLY A 229 -14.13 -9.72 -19.05
CA GLY A 229 -14.20 -11.14 -18.70
C GLY A 229 -14.54 -11.38 -17.22
N TRP A 230 -14.20 -10.44 -16.32
CA TRP A 230 -14.43 -10.58 -14.88
C TRP A 230 -15.80 -10.08 -14.39
N LEU A 231 -16.51 -9.26 -15.18
CA LEU A 231 -17.72 -8.57 -14.71
C LEU A 231 -18.84 -9.52 -14.24
N ASN A 232 -18.96 -10.69 -14.87
CA ASN A 232 -20.02 -11.67 -14.59
C ASN A 232 -19.57 -12.85 -13.71
N GLN A 233 -18.38 -12.78 -13.11
CA GLN A 233 -17.83 -13.85 -12.27
C GLN A 233 -17.86 -13.46 -10.78
N GLY A 234 -17.83 -14.42 -9.86
CA GLY A 234 -17.80 -14.15 -8.41
C GLY A 234 -19.01 -13.32 -7.90
N PRO A 235 -18.90 -12.65 -6.74
CA PRO A 235 -17.70 -12.54 -5.90
C PRO A 235 -17.38 -13.88 -5.21
N TRP A 236 -16.10 -14.14 -5.03
CA TRP A 236 -15.63 -15.33 -4.32
C TRP A 236 -15.50 -15.03 -2.82
N THR A 237 -15.60 -16.07 -2.00
CA THR A 237 -15.38 -16.00 -0.55
C THR A 237 -14.93 -17.35 -0.02
N VAL A 238 -14.15 -17.34 1.06
CA VAL A 238 -13.83 -18.54 1.83
C VAL A 238 -15.06 -19.21 2.43
N THR A 239 -16.18 -18.51 2.64
CA THR A 239 -17.38 -19.13 3.23
C THR A 239 -18.24 -19.90 2.24
N SER A 240 -17.85 -19.91 0.96
CA SER A 240 -18.53 -20.68 -0.10
C SER A 240 -18.05 -22.13 -0.20
N LYS A 241 -16.93 -22.49 0.45
CA LYS A 241 -16.37 -23.84 0.41
C LYS A 241 -17.35 -24.85 1.00
N THR A 242 -17.46 -26.00 0.35
CA THR A 242 -18.28 -27.13 0.82
C THR A 242 -17.45 -28.15 1.60
N VAL A 243 -16.13 -28.13 1.44
CA VAL A 243 -15.18 -28.99 2.14
C VAL A 243 -14.32 -28.13 3.07
N LEU A 244 -14.39 -28.42 4.37
CA LEU A 244 -13.55 -27.77 5.37
C LEU A 244 -12.20 -28.47 5.46
N GLY A 245 -11.15 -27.67 5.67
CA GLY A 245 -9.82 -28.19 6.02
C GLY A 245 -9.81 -28.81 7.41
N PRO A 246 -8.81 -29.67 7.71
CA PRO A 246 -8.62 -30.20 9.05
C PRO A 246 -8.49 -29.07 10.09
N GLY A 247 -9.43 -29.02 11.04
CA GLY A 247 -9.46 -28.02 12.12
C GLY A 247 -9.84 -26.59 11.71
N ALA A 248 -10.20 -26.36 10.44
CA ALA A 248 -10.55 -25.04 9.93
C ALA A 248 -12.04 -24.71 10.13
N GLY A 249 -12.34 -23.47 10.49
CA GLY A 249 -13.70 -22.91 10.43
C GLY A 249 -14.07 -22.45 9.01
N ILE A 250 -15.34 -22.07 8.82
CA ILE A 250 -15.85 -21.63 7.52
C ILE A 250 -15.21 -20.33 7.02
N HIS A 251 -14.76 -19.46 7.93
CA HIS A 251 -14.05 -18.21 7.64
C HIS A 251 -12.54 -18.39 7.47
N ASP A 252 -11.98 -19.56 7.78
CA ASP A 252 -10.54 -19.79 7.69
C ASP A 252 -10.16 -20.20 6.27
N TYR A 253 -9.12 -19.56 5.73
CA TYR A 253 -8.58 -19.93 4.42
C TYR A 253 -7.96 -21.32 4.47
N THR A 254 -8.38 -22.21 3.58
CA THR A 254 -7.89 -23.59 3.51
C THR A 254 -7.34 -23.92 2.13
N SER A 255 -6.15 -24.50 2.07
CA SER A 255 -5.60 -25.10 0.85
C SER A 255 -4.78 -26.34 1.17
N GLN A 256 -4.70 -27.29 0.23
CA GLN A 256 -3.83 -28.46 0.35
C GLN A 256 -2.46 -28.17 -0.28
N ALA A 257 -1.39 -28.76 0.27
CA ALA A 257 -0.07 -28.74 -0.36
C ALA A 257 -0.11 -29.35 -1.78
N PRO A 258 0.36 -28.62 -2.82
CA PRO A 258 0.11 -28.98 -4.22
C PRO A 258 0.86 -30.22 -4.71
N TYR A 259 1.96 -30.61 -4.05
CA TYR A 259 2.85 -31.68 -4.52
C TYR A 259 2.78 -32.95 -3.68
N PHE A 260 1.81 -33.05 -2.77
CA PHE A 260 1.69 -34.19 -1.86
C PHE A 260 0.57 -35.12 -2.34
N PHE A 261 0.90 -36.40 -2.55
CA PHE A 261 -0.02 -37.44 -3.05
C PHE A 261 -0.22 -38.54 -2.00
N PRO A 262 -1.38 -39.23 -1.99
CA PRO A 262 -1.54 -40.40 -1.15
C PRO A 262 -0.48 -41.47 -1.45
N SER A 263 0.05 -42.12 -0.41
CA SER A 263 0.94 -43.28 -0.58
C SER A 263 0.15 -44.56 -0.90
N ASN A 264 0.88 -45.66 -1.12
CA ASN A 264 0.31 -46.97 -1.45
C ASN A 264 -0.25 -47.74 -0.24
N THR A 265 -0.46 -47.10 0.90
CA THR A 265 -1.09 -47.72 2.07
C THR A 265 -2.59 -47.81 1.90
N SER A 266 -3.26 -48.65 2.69
CA SER A 266 -4.71 -48.88 2.58
C SER A 266 -5.57 -47.64 2.85
N ASN A 267 -5.03 -46.63 3.53
CA ASN A 267 -5.70 -45.36 3.79
C ASN A 267 -5.05 -44.17 3.07
N GLY A 268 -4.05 -44.40 2.22
CA GLY A 268 -3.33 -43.36 1.49
C GLY A 268 -2.38 -42.50 2.35
N CYS A 269 -2.23 -42.77 3.65
CA CYS A 269 -1.34 -42.04 4.54
C CYS A 269 -0.01 -42.79 4.79
N PRO A 270 1.13 -42.11 4.98
CA PRO A 270 1.31 -40.66 4.86
C PRO A 270 1.26 -40.22 3.40
N TYR A 271 0.94 -38.96 3.15
CA TYR A 271 1.12 -38.38 1.82
C TYR A 271 2.62 -38.23 1.53
N VAL A 272 3.01 -38.41 0.27
CA VAL A 272 4.39 -38.34 -0.23
C VAL A 272 4.57 -37.21 -1.23
N GLU A 273 5.68 -36.50 -1.15
CA GLU A 273 5.99 -35.38 -2.03
C GLU A 273 6.47 -35.85 -3.41
N GLN A 274 5.92 -35.24 -4.47
CA GLN A 274 6.36 -35.37 -5.86
C GLN A 274 6.61 -33.96 -6.40
N ASP A 275 7.83 -33.44 -6.19
CA ASP A 275 8.16 -32.03 -6.50
C ASP A 275 7.86 -31.66 -7.96
N GLY A 276 7.16 -30.54 -8.13
CA GLY A 276 6.73 -30.03 -9.44
C GLY A 276 5.55 -30.75 -10.08
N VAL A 277 5.01 -31.83 -9.48
CA VAL A 277 3.85 -32.56 -10.01
C VAL A 277 2.60 -32.16 -9.24
N HIS A 278 1.66 -31.53 -9.92
CA HIS A 278 0.42 -31.03 -9.30
C HIS A 278 -0.55 -32.17 -8.96
N ASN A 279 -0.95 -32.27 -7.68
CA ASN A 279 -1.99 -33.19 -7.25
C ASN A 279 -3.38 -32.58 -7.49
N PRO A 280 -4.22 -33.14 -8.39
CA PRO A 280 -5.56 -32.61 -8.66
C PRO A 280 -6.51 -32.63 -7.46
N GLN A 281 -6.20 -33.38 -6.39
CA GLN A 281 -6.98 -33.35 -5.16
C GLN A 281 -7.01 -31.97 -4.51
N VAL A 282 -6.02 -31.10 -4.77
CA VAL A 282 -6.01 -29.76 -4.19
C VAL A 282 -7.22 -28.93 -4.62
N ASP A 283 -7.81 -29.22 -5.78
CA ASP A 283 -8.98 -28.51 -6.32
C ASP A 283 -10.28 -28.79 -5.52
N VAL A 284 -10.27 -29.82 -4.66
CA VAL A 284 -11.36 -30.06 -3.69
C VAL A 284 -11.44 -28.90 -2.68
N TYR A 285 -10.32 -28.25 -2.38
CA TYR A 285 -10.24 -27.11 -1.47
C TYR A 285 -10.28 -25.80 -2.26
N THR A 286 -11.49 -25.31 -2.48
CA THR A 286 -11.77 -24.24 -3.45
C THR A 286 -11.15 -22.88 -3.12
N ASP A 287 -10.74 -22.62 -1.87
CA ASP A 287 -10.25 -21.31 -1.47
C ASP A 287 -9.00 -20.88 -2.25
N HIS A 288 -8.14 -21.83 -2.69
CA HIS A 288 -6.96 -21.51 -3.51
C HIS A 288 -7.33 -20.91 -4.88
N ALA A 289 -8.23 -21.56 -5.62
CA ALA A 289 -8.71 -21.06 -6.91
C ALA A 289 -9.57 -19.79 -6.77
N ASN A 290 -10.43 -19.76 -5.74
CA ASN A 290 -11.28 -18.62 -5.41
C ASN A 290 -10.45 -17.39 -5.06
N ARG A 291 -9.39 -17.54 -4.26
CA ARG A 291 -8.43 -16.47 -3.96
C ARG A 291 -7.76 -15.95 -5.22
N ALA A 292 -7.23 -16.84 -6.06
CA ALA A 292 -6.53 -16.44 -7.28
C ALA A 292 -7.43 -15.59 -8.18
N SER A 293 -8.67 -16.02 -8.37
CA SER A 293 -9.69 -15.28 -9.13
C SER A 293 -10.03 -13.94 -8.48
N MET A 294 -10.16 -13.91 -7.14
CA MET A 294 -10.41 -12.71 -6.37
C MET A 294 -9.27 -11.68 -6.48
N PHE A 295 -8.01 -12.11 -6.37
CA PHE A 295 -6.83 -11.24 -6.54
C PHE A 295 -6.79 -10.62 -7.93
N GLN A 296 -6.83 -11.48 -8.96
CA GLN A 296 -6.68 -11.04 -10.34
C GLN A 296 -7.82 -10.13 -10.78
N SER A 297 -9.07 -10.50 -10.46
CA SER A 297 -10.23 -9.70 -10.82
C SER A 297 -10.22 -8.32 -10.15
N ALA A 298 -9.98 -8.25 -8.83
CA ALA A 298 -9.95 -6.98 -8.10
C ALA A 298 -8.91 -6.02 -8.70
N TYR A 299 -7.72 -6.54 -9.01
CA TYR A 299 -6.64 -5.75 -9.58
C TYR A 299 -6.95 -5.24 -10.99
N ILE A 300 -7.30 -6.13 -11.91
CA ILE A 300 -7.61 -5.78 -13.31
C ILE A 300 -8.81 -4.83 -13.39
N LEU A 301 -9.88 -5.09 -12.64
CA LEU A 301 -11.06 -4.23 -12.62
C LEU A 301 -10.75 -2.84 -12.03
N SER A 302 -9.93 -2.75 -10.97
CA SER A 302 -9.55 -1.46 -10.39
C SER A 302 -8.76 -0.58 -11.37
N LEU A 303 -7.79 -1.16 -12.09
CA LEU A 303 -7.01 -0.48 -13.11
C LEU A 303 -7.89 -0.07 -14.30
N ALA A 304 -8.75 -0.98 -14.78
CA ALA A 304 -9.67 -0.69 -15.87
C ALA A 304 -10.61 0.45 -15.52
N TRP A 305 -11.15 0.49 -14.29
CA TRP A 305 -11.91 1.64 -13.80
C TRP A 305 -11.06 2.90 -13.78
N TYR A 306 -9.84 2.86 -13.22
CA TYR A 306 -9.00 4.04 -13.08
C TYR A 306 -8.75 4.74 -14.42
N TYR A 307 -8.49 3.98 -15.48
CA TYR A 307 -8.20 4.52 -16.81
C TYR A 307 -9.43 4.85 -17.65
N THR A 308 -10.53 4.11 -17.50
CA THR A 308 -11.73 4.30 -18.35
C THR A 308 -12.83 5.13 -17.69
N GLY A 309 -12.85 5.23 -16.36
CA GLY A 309 -13.94 5.81 -15.59
C GLY A 309 -15.23 4.98 -15.56
N LYS A 310 -15.29 3.79 -16.20
CA LYS A 310 -16.50 2.98 -16.27
C LYS A 310 -16.87 2.43 -14.88
N ALA A 311 -18.00 2.88 -14.34
CA ALA A 311 -18.44 2.56 -12.98
C ALA A 311 -18.58 1.05 -12.70
N GLN A 312 -18.99 0.26 -13.69
CA GLN A 312 -19.17 -1.19 -13.55
C GLN A 312 -17.91 -1.91 -13.05
N TYR A 313 -16.72 -1.50 -13.53
CA TYR A 313 -15.47 -2.12 -13.10
C TYR A 313 -15.18 -1.81 -11.63
N ALA A 314 -15.34 -0.55 -11.21
CA ALA A 314 -15.16 -0.14 -9.81
C ALA A 314 -16.15 -0.82 -8.87
N THR A 315 -17.43 -0.86 -9.24
CA THR A 315 -18.48 -1.49 -8.43
C THR A 315 -18.19 -2.98 -8.26
N LYS A 316 -17.76 -3.67 -9.31
CA LYS A 316 -17.40 -5.09 -9.22
C LYS A 316 -16.13 -5.30 -8.39
N ALA A 317 -15.07 -4.52 -8.59
CA ALA A 317 -13.83 -4.61 -7.81
C ALA A 317 -14.11 -4.38 -6.32
N GLY A 318 -14.89 -3.35 -5.98
CA GLY A 318 -15.30 -3.05 -4.61
C GLY A 318 -16.15 -4.16 -4.00
N GLN A 319 -17.07 -4.78 -4.77
CA GLN A 319 -17.83 -5.95 -4.32
C GLN A 319 -16.89 -7.13 -3.98
N VAL A 320 -15.96 -7.45 -4.86
CA VAL A 320 -15.00 -8.55 -4.69
C VAL A 320 -14.15 -8.36 -3.43
N LEU A 321 -13.56 -7.17 -3.24
CA LEU A 321 -12.76 -6.86 -2.04
C LEU A 321 -13.60 -6.88 -0.76
N ARG A 322 -14.80 -6.28 -0.79
CA ARG A 322 -15.69 -6.23 0.37
C ARG A 322 -16.08 -7.63 0.82
N THR A 323 -16.50 -8.48 -0.12
CA THR A 323 -16.93 -9.85 0.17
C THR A 323 -15.81 -10.67 0.82
N TRP A 324 -14.56 -10.55 0.36
CA TRP A 324 -13.48 -11.37 0.91
C TRP A 324 -12.91 -10.84 2.24
N PHE A 325 -12.89 -9.53 2.46
CA PHE A 325 -12.10 -8.95 3.55
C PHE A 325 -12.90 -8.15 4.60
N VAL A 326 -14.09 -7.66 4.25
CA VAL A 326 -14.78 -6.64 5.05
C VAL A 326 -16.13 -7.12 5.56
N ASP A 327 -16.93 -7.76 4.70
CA ASP A 327 -18.26 -8.22 5.09
C ASP A 327 -18.15 -9.37 6.09
N SER A 328 -18.58 -9.15 7.33
CA SER A 328 -18.47 -10.13 8.41
C SER A 328 -19.11 -11.50 8.10
N ALA A 329 -20.10 -11.56 7.21
CA ALA A 329 -20.74 -12.82 6.83
C ALA A 329 -19.86 -13.68 5.90
N THR A 330 -18.89 -13.08 5.20
CA THR A 330 -18.10 -13.73 4.16
C THR A 330 -16.59 -13.51 4.30
N ALA A 331 -16.16 -12.61 5.18
CA ALA A 331 -14.78 -12.21 5.29
C ALA A 331 -13.90 -13.35 5.80
N GLN A 332 -12.70 -13.47 5.23
CA GLN A 332 -11.69 -14.40 5.71
C GLN A 332 -11.16 -13.95 7.09
N THR A 333 -10.86 -14.90 7.98
CA THR A 333 -10.03 -14.62 9.15
C THR A 333 -8.63 -14.15 8.71
N PRO A 334 -8.04 -13.07 9.28
CA PRO A 334 -6.77 -12.49 8.82
C PRO A 334 -5.53 -13.32 9.22
N ASN A 335 -5.47 -14.59 8.78
CA ASN A 335 -4.35 -15.50 8.94
C ASN A 335 -4.39 -16.60 7.85
N LEU A 336 -3.32 -17.40 7.79
CA LEU A 336 -3.19 -18.56 6.90
C LEU A 336 -2.84 -19.83 7.69
N LEU A 337 -3.48 -20.03 8.84
CA LEU A 337 -3.20 -21.18 9.72
C LEU A 337 -3.51 -22.54 9.09
N HIS A 338 -4.43 -22.59 8.12
CA HIS A 338 -4.86 -23.81 7.44
C HIS A 338 -4.43 -23.88 5.96
N ALA A 339 -3.47 -23.04 5.58
CA ALA A 339 -2.92 -23.03 4.23
C ALA A 339 -1.92 -24.17 4.03
N GLN A 340 -1.96 -24.74 2.83
CA GLN A 340 -1.17 -25.86 2.34
C GLN A 340 -1.01 -27.01 3.32
N PHE A 341 -2.09 -27.39 4.01
CA PHE A 341 -2.03 -28.55 4.89
C PHE A 341 -1.68 -29.82 4.10
N ILE A 342 -1.06 -30.78 4.78
CA ILE A 342 -0.79 -32.11 4.21
C ILE A 342 -1.70 -33.11 4.90
N PRO A 343 -2.58 -33.82 4.17
CA PRO A 343 -3.46 -34.82 4.76
C PRO A 343 -2.69 -35.81 5.64
N CYS A 344 -3.29 -36.15 6.79
CA CYS A 344 -2.73 -37.03 7.83
C CYS A 344 -1.47 -36.49 8.56
N ALA A 345 -0.88 -35.36 8.17
CA ALA A 345 0.37 -34.88 8.75
C ALA A 345 0.22 -33.57 9.56
N ASN A 346 -0.63 -32.64 9.11
CA ASN A 346 -0.88 -31.37 9.80
C ASN A 346 -2.20 -30.73 9.36
N THR A 347 -2.60 -29.67 10.07
CA THR A 347 -3.80 -28.86 9.75
C THR A 347 -3.47 -27.62 8.92
N GLY A 348 -2.19 -27.38 8.63
CA GLY A 348 -1.63 -26.25 7.90
C GLY A 348 -0.13 -26.12 8.17
N ARG A 349 0.57 -25.28 7.39
CA ARG A 349 2.03 -25.07 7.54
C ARG A 349 2.45 -23.67 7.09
N SER A 350 3.60 -23.20 7.58
CA SER A 350 4.15 -21.86 7.24
C SER A 350 4.27 -21.63 5.73
N ILE A 351 4.66 -22.69 5.01
CA ILE A 351 4.84 -22.73 3.55
C ILE A 351 3.59 -22.23 2.81
N GLY A 352 2.40 -22.39 3.40
CA GLY A 352 1.14 -21.93 2.82
C GLY A 352 0.98 -20.41 2.74
N ILE A 353 1.83 -19.62 3.40
CA ILE A 353 1.88 -18.15 3.21
C ILE A 353 2.20 -17.79 1.76
N ILE A 354 2.89 -18.68 1.03
CA ILE A 354 3.14 -18.48 -0.40
C ILE A 354 1.86 -18.49 -1.22
N ASP A 355 0.73 -18.99 -0.74
CA ASP A 355 -0.53 -18.89 -1.49
C ASP A 355 -0.81 -17.41 -1.78
N PHE A 356 -0.59 -16.52 -0.82
CA PHE A 356 -0.76 -15.08 -1.03
C PHE A 356 0.37 -14.45 -1.88
N SER A 357 1.51 -15.13 -2.06
CA SER A 357 2.73 -14.74 -2.80
C SER A 357 2.86 -13.24 -3.14
N GLN A 358 3.10 -12.89 -4.40
CA GLN A 358 3.18 -11.49 -4.86
C GLN A 358 1.84 -10.88 -5.21
N GLN A 359 0.90 -11.71 -5.64
CA GLN A 359 -0.42 -11.25 -6.08
C GLN A 359 -1.18 -10.56 -4.95
N TYR A 360 -0.90 -10.87 -3.68
CA TYR A 360 -1.52 -10.13 -2.57
C TYR A 360 -1.19 -8.64 -2.59
N THR A 361 -0.01 -8.25 -3.07
CA THR A 361 0.36 -6.82 -3.18
C THR A 361 -0.50 -6.06 -4.19
N ASP A 362 -1.05 -6.76 -5.19
CA ASP A 362 -1.98 -6.19 -6.17
C ASP A 362 -3.26 -5.68 -5.50
N LEU A 363 -3.72 -6.36 -4.45
CA LEU A 363 -4.91 -5.95 -3.71
C LEU A 363 -4.72 -4.63 -2.96
N LEU A 364 -3.51 -4.39 -2.46
CA LEU A 364 -3.18 -3.15 -1.75
C LEU A 364 -3.26 -1.97 -2.73
N ASP A 365 -2.71 -2.16 -3.93
CA ASP A 365 -2.78 -1.18 -5.00
C ASP A 365 -4.20 -1.00 -5.51
N ALA A 366 -4.95 -2.09 -5.71
CA ALA A 366 -6.35 -2.05 -6.12
C ALA A 366 -7.21 -1.25 -5.14
N ALA A 367 -7.07 -1.51 -3.83
CA ALA A 367 -7.78 -0.78 -2.79
C ALA A 367 -7.39 0.71 -2.76
N ALA A 368 -6.10 1.03 -2.93
CA ALA A 368 -5.61 2.40 -2.99
C ALA A 368 -6.10 3.15 -4.25
N ILE A 369 -6.18 2.47 -5.39
CA ILE A 369 -6.77 2.98 -6.62
C ILE A 369 -8.25 3.27 -6.39
N LEU A 370 -9.04 2.31 -5.90
CA LEU A 370 -10.48 2.51 -5.66
C LEU A 370 -10.74 3.63 -4.63
N ALA A 371 -9.87 3.80 -3.64
CA ALA A 371 -9.97 4.87 -2.65
C ALA A 371 -9.84 6.29 -3.24
N THR A 372 -9.47 6.44 -4.52
CA THR A 372 -9.47 7.74 -5.23
C THR A 372 -10.86 8.27 -5.59
N GLY A 373 -11.93 7.56 -5.21
CA GLY A 373 -13.31 7.99 -5.41
C GLY A 373 -14.12 7.02 -6.29
N ALA A 374 -13.79 5.73 -6.27
CA ALA A 374 -14.50 4.73 -7.05
C ALA A 374 -15.96 4.59 -6.59
N PRO A 375 -16.92 4.53 -7.55
CA PRO A 375 -18.31 4.27 -7.21
C PRO A 375 -18.45 2.88 -6.59
N GLY A 376 -19.08 2.83 -5.42
CA GLY A 376 -19.30 1.58 -4.68
C GLY A 376 -18.15 1.13 -3.78
N TRP A 377 -17.07 1.91 -3.65
CA TRP A 377 -16.01 1.70 -2.66
C TRP A 377 -15.99 2.85 -1.66
N THR A 378 -16.47 2.60 -0.44
CA THR A 378 -16.71 3.64 0.57
C THR A 378 -15.51 3.81 1.50
N SER A 379 -15.48 4.90 2.26
CA SER A 379 -14.50 5.11 3.32
C SER A 379 -14.51 3.99 4.38
N SER A 380 -15.69 3.40 4.65
CA SER A 380 -15.81 2.26 5.56
C SER A 380 -15.18 1.01 4.97
N ASP A 381 -15.30 0.78 3.67
CA ASP A 381 -14.72 -0.39 3.01
C ASP A 381 -13.18 -0.34 3.06
N ILE A 382 -12.59 0.80 2.70
CA ILE A 382 -11.13 0.97 2.77
C ILE A 382 -10.62 0.88 4.21
N SER A 383 -11.34 1.45 5.19
CA SER A 383 -10.97 1.32 6.61
C SER A 383 -11.05 -0.13 7.09
N GLY A 384 -12.10 -0.87 6.70
CA GLY A 384 -12.24 -2.29 7.01
C GLY A 384 -11.13 -3.14 6.39
N PHE A 385 -10.82 -2.91 5.11
CA PHE A 385 -9.72 -3.59 4.43
C PHE A 385 -8.35 -3.26 5.03
N GLN A 386 -8.11 -2.01 5.40
CA GLN A 386 -6.91 -1.59 6.14
C GLN A 386 -6.81 -2.28 7.49
N GLN A 387 -7.91 -2.37 8.25
CA GLN A 387 -7.91 -3.05 9.54
C GLN A 387 -7.66 -4.56 9.41
N TRP A 388 -8.22 -5.20 8.39
CA TRP A 388 -7.91 -6.60 8.08
C TRP A 388 -6.40 -6.79 7.84
N ASN A 389 -5.80 -5.88 7.07
CA ASN A 389 -4.37 -5.88 6.78
C ASN A 389 -3.49 -5.62 8.03
N VAL A 390 -3.92 -4.75 8.94
CA VAL A 390 -3.24 -4.56 10.24
C VAL A 390 -3.22 -5.88 11.02
N ASN A 391 -4.35 -6.58 11.07
CA ASN A 391 -4.46 -7.84 11.78
C ASN A 391 -3.62 -8.95 11.12
N TYR A 392 -3.65 -9.03 9.79
CA TYR A 392 -2.88 -10.02 9.03
C TYR A 392 -1.37 -9.77 9.15
N LEU A 393 -0.92 -8.51 9.07
CA LEU A 393 0.47 -8.15 9.31
C LEU A 393 0.91 -8.52 10.73
N ASN A 394 0.09 -8.24 11.74
CA ASN A 394 0.40 -8.66 13.11
C ASN A 394 0.57 -10.18 13.20
N TRP A 395 -0.31 -10.96 12.56
CA TRP A 395 -0.16 -12.42 12.51
C TRP A 395 1.11 -12.85 11.76
N LEU A 396 1.45 -12.23 10.62
CA LEU A 396 2.69 -12.52 9.88
C LEU A 396 3.95 -12.25 10.71
N GLU A 397 3.96 -11.18 11.52
CA GLU A 397 5.15 -10.79 12.28
C GLU A 397 5.30 -11.53 13.62
N THR A 398 4.20 -12.08 14.18
CA THR A 398 4.21 -12.64 15.55
C THR A 398 3.87 -14.13 15.62
N SER A 399 3.27 -14.71 14.58
CA SER A 399 2.94 -16.14 14.58
C SER A 399 4.16 -17.01 14.25
N SER A 400 4.15 -18.25 14.73
CA SER A 400 5.18 -19.23 14.36
C SER A 400 5.22 -19.50 12.85
N PHE A 401 4.08 -19.41 12.16
CA PHE A 401 4.00 -19.56 10.70
C PHE A 401 4.73 -18.43 10.00
N GLY A 402 4.37 -17.18 10.30
CA GLY A 402 4.95 -16.01 9.65
C GLY A 402 6.45 -15.83 9.93
N MET A 403 6.88 -16.09 11.17
CA MET A 403 8.31 -16.09 11.52
C MET A 403 9.09 -17.19 10.78
N SER A 404 8.56 -18.40 10.71
CA SER A 404 9.22 -19.53 10.02
C SER A 404 9.31 -19.29 8.52
N GLU A 405 8.24 -18.80 7.90
CA GLU A 405 8.24 -18.52 6.46
C GLU A 405 9.21 -17.39 6.12
N THR A 406 9.21 -16.29 6.88
CA THR A 406 10.16 -15.17 6.70
C THR A 406 11.62 -15.65 6.81
N ALA A 407 11.88 -16.63 7.69
CA ALA A 407 13.21 -17.20 7.90
C ALA A 407 13.66 -18.12 6.74
N ALA A 408 12.74 -18.65 5.93
CA ALA A 408 13.06 -19.57 4.83
C ALA A 408 14.12 -19.00 3.86
N THR A 409 15.00 -19.87 3.40
CA THR A 409 16.19 -19.54 2.58
C THR A 409 16.00 -19.82 1.09
N ASN A 410 14.75 -19.84 0.63
CA ASN A 410 14.37 -19.86 -0.79
C ASN A 410 13.31 -18.77 -1.07
N ASN A 411 12.62 -18.85 -2.21
CA ASN A 411 11.55 -17.91 -2.60
C ASN A 411 10.46 -17.70 -1.53
N HIS A 412 10.16 -18.69 -0.70
CA HIS A 412 9.14 -18.55 0.35
C HIS A 412 9.45 -17.36 1.28
N GLY A 413 10.69 -17.29 1.75
CA GLY A 413 11.15 -16.18 2.57
C GLY A 413 11.12 -14.85 1.82
N THR A 414 11.41 -14.85 0.52
CA THR A 414 11.28 -13.65 -0.31
C THR A 414 9.85 -13.14 -0.37
N PHE A 415 8.89 -14.02 -0.67
CA PHE A 415 7.48 -13.66 -0.73
C PHE A 415 6.96 -13.18 0.61
N ALA A 416 7.31 -13.84 1.71
CA ALA A 416 6.92 -13.42 3.06
C ALA A 416 7.46 -12.02 3.39
N ILE A 417 8.75 -11.75 3.11
CA ILE A 417 9.36 -10.43 3.32
C ILE A 417 8.64 -9.35 2.50
N MET A 418 8.37 -9.63 1.23
CA MET A 418 7.72 -8.69 0.32
C MET A 418 6.26 -8.43 0.73
N GLN A 419 5.49 -9.45 1.10
CA GLN A 419 4.14 -9.28 1.64
C GLN A 419 4.16 -8.39 2.89
N SER A 420 5.01 -8.71 3.87
CA SER A 420 5.14 -7.89 5.10
C SER A 420 5.55 -6.45 4.79
N ALA A 421 6.50 -6.22 3.87
CA ALA A 421 6.93 -4.88 3.50
C ALA A 421 5.79 -4.06 2.88
N ALA A 422 5.05 -4.68 1.94
CA ALA A 422 3.95 -4.05 1.24
C ALA A 422 2.78 -3.72 2.19
N ILE A 423 2.38 -4.66 3.05
CA ILE A 423 1.30 -4.44 4.02
C ILE A 423 1.72 -3.40 5.06
N ALA A 424 2.97 -3.44 5.52
CA ALA A 424 3.49 -2.45 6.44
C ALA A 424 3.44 -1.04 5.82
N LEU A 425 3.80 -0.88 4.55
CA LEU A 425 3.68 0.42 3.89
C LEU A 425 2.20 0.85 3.73
N PHE A 426 1.34 -0.07 3.28
CA PHE A 426 -0.11 0.17 3.11
C PHE A 426 -0.80 0.65 4.40
N THR A 427 -0.42 0.03 5.53
CA THR A 427 -0.97 0.34 6.86
C THR A 427 -0.22 1.47 7.58
N GLY A 428 0.80 2.05 6.94
CA GLY A 428 1.54 3.21 7.44
C GLY A 428 2.71 2.89 8.38
N ASN A 429 3.06 1.62 8.57
CA ASN A 429 4.25 1.17 9.30
C ASN A 429 5.52 1.19 8.41
N THR A 430 5.98 2.40 8.08
CA THR A 430 7.15 2.59 7.20
C THR A 430 8.46 2.07 7.78
N ALA A 431 8.57 2.01 9.11
CA ALA A 431 9.75 1.47 9.78
C ALA A 431 9.88 -0.04 9.55
N LEU A 432 8.79 -0.80 9.70
CA LEU A 432 8.77 -2.22 9.38
C LEU A 432 9.00 -2.47 7.90
N ALA A 433 8.37 -1.69 7.01
CA ALA A 433 8.60 -1.79 5.57
C ALA A 433 10.09 -1.62 5.22
N THR A 434 10.75 -0.60 5.78
CA THR A 434 12.19 -0.36 5.61
C THR A 434 13.04 -1.50 6.17
N SER A 435 12.67 -2.05 7.33
CA SER A 435 13.34 -3.20 7.93
C SER A 435 13.28 -4.42 7.01
N LYS A 436 12.10 -4.72 6.47
CA LYS A 436 11.88 -5.83 5.52
C LYS A 436 12.63 -5.62 4.21
N ALA A 437 12.64 -4.40 3.67
CA ALA A 437 13.46 -4.07 2.50
C ALA A 437 14.96 -4.30 2.77
N ASN A 438 15.48 -3.90 3.93
CA ASN A 438 16.87 -4.18 4.29
C ASN A 438 17.16 -5.68 4.46
N LEU A 439 16.21 -6.47 4.97
CA LEU A 439 16.33 -7.92 5.00
C LEU A 439 16.44 -8.50 3.58
N GLY A 440 15.75 -7.91 2.60
CA GLY A 440 15.87 -8.28 1.19
C GLY A 440 17.30 -8.17 0.63
N LYS A 441 18.13 -7.22 1.09
CA LYS A 441 19.55 -7.15 0.71
C LYS A 441 20.31 -8.41 1.07
N THR A 442 20.08 -8.94 2.28
CA THR A 442 20.74 -10.16 2.75
C THR A 442 20.38 -11.35 1.86
N ARG A 443 19.15 -11.37 1.35
CA ARG A 443 18.63 -12.42 0.50
C ARG A 443 19.16 -12.33 -0.93
N ILE A 444 19.30 -11.13 -1.48
CA ILE A 444 20.02 -10.89 -2.75
C ILE A 444 21.44 -11.45 -2.64
N ALA A 445 22.15 -11.14 -1.56
CA ALA A 445 23.51 -11.63 -1.35
C ALA A 445 23.60 -13.17 -1.23
N SER A 446 22.56 -13.83 -0.71
CA SER A 446 22.54 -15.29 -0.56
C SER A 446 22.02 -16.06 -1.78
N TYR A 447 21.12 -15.48 -2.59
CA TYR A 447 20.39 -16.21 -3.64
C TYR A 447 20.95 -15.98 -5.04
N ILE A 448 21.62 -14.86 -5.27
CA ILE A 448 22.14 -14.50 -6.58
C ILE A 448 23.64 -14.73 -6.54
N SER A 449 24.22 -15.32 -7.59
CA SER A 449 25.67 -15.39 -7.74
C SER A 449 26.22 -14.14 -8.43
N ALA A 450 27.55 -13.98 -8.45
CA ALA A 450 28.22 -12.85 -9.11
C ALA A 450 27.83 -12.69 -10.61
N ASN A 451 27.56 -13.80 -11.30
CA ASN A 451 27.11 -13.82 -12.70
C ASN A 451 25.57 -13.72 -12.86
N GLY A 452 24.82 -13.46 -11.78
CA GLY A 452 23.38 -13.34 -11.83
C GLY A 452 22.59 -14.65 -11.70
N SER A 453 23.24 -15.81 -11.83
CA SER A 453 22.55 -17.09 -11.71
C SER A 453 21.98 -17.31 -10.31
N GLN A 454 21.01 -18.23 -10.21
CA GLN A 454 20.30 -18.53 -8.97
C GLN A 454 20.41 -20.05 -8.67
N PRO A 455 21.51 -20.52 -8.05
CA PRO A 455 21.82 -21.95 -7.94
C PRO A 455 20.72 -22.79 -7.28
N GLN A 456 20.02 -22.23 -6.29
CA GLN A 456 18.93 -22.86 -5.54
C GLN A 456 17.68 -23.19 -6.38
N VAL A 457 17.54 -22.64 -7.58
CA VAL A 457 16.41 -22.93 -8.49
C VAL A 457 16.80 -23.61 -9.78
N ARG A 458 18.08 -23.62 -10.13
CA ARG A 458 18.56 -24.17 -11.40
C ARG A 458 18.26 -25.66 -11.58
N ALA A 459 18.13 -26.41 -10.49
CA ALA A 459 17.83 -27.85 -10.53
C ALA A 459 16.33 -28.17 -10.44
N ARG A 460 15.46 -27.16 -10.31
CA ARG A 460 14.00 -27.35 -10.19
C ARG A 460 13.41 -27.72 -11.57
N PRO A 461 12.31 -28.50 -11.62
CA PRO A 461 11.60 -28.80 -12.87
C PRO A 461 11.08 -27.57 -13.65
N HIS A 462 10.91 -26.42 -12.98
CA HIS A 462 10.49 -25.14 -13.59
C HIS A 462 11.52 -24.05 -13.27
N SER A 463 12.78 -24.25 -13.67
CA SER A 463 13.90 -23.40 -13.23
C SER A 463 13.82 -21.96 -13.74
N ALA A 464 13.27 -21.70 -14.93
CA ALA A 464 13.13 -20.35 -15.46
C ALA A 464 12.04 -19.57 -14.72
N ALA A 465 10.85 -20.17 -14.56
CA ALA A 465 9.76 -19.59 -13.76
C ALA A 465 10.20 -19.38 -12.30
N SER A 466 10.99 -20.32 -11.76
CA SER A 466 11.56 -20.15 -10.42
C SER A 466 12.55 -18.98 -10.36
N THR A 467 13.35 -18.77 -11.41
CA THR A 467 14.30 -17.64 -11.53
C THR A 467 13.56 -16.30 -11.54
N THR A 468 12.49 -16.17 -12.33
CA THR A 468 11.65 -14.96 -12.36
C THR A 468 10.93 -14.75 -11.02
N ARG A 469 10.37 -15.80 -10.40
CA ARG A 469 9.72 -15.69 -9.07
C ARG A 469 10.66 -15.22 -7.96
N HIS A 470 11.95 -15.56 -8.03
CA HIS A 470 12.94 -15.04 -7.06
C HIS A 470 13.35 -13.58 -7.32
N THR A 471 12.91 -12.96 -8.43
CA THR A 471 13.04 -11.51 -8.66
C THR A 471 11.90 -10.71 -8.02
N THR A 472 11.12 -11.28 -7.11
CA THR A 472 10.07 -10.56 -6.38
C THR A 472 10.56 -9.38 -5.54
N TRP A 473 11.86 -9.27 -5.31
CA TRP A 473 12.52 -8.05 -4.81
C TRP A 473 12.17 -6.79 -5.61
N LEU A 474 11.85 -6.94 -6.90
CA LEU A 474 11.38 -5.87 -7.80
C LEU A 474 10.10 -5.18 -7.30
N ARG A 475 9.30 -5.89 -6.50
CA ARG A 475 8.04 -5.40 -5.94
C ARG A 475 8.13 -4.98 -4.48
N ILE A 476 9.29 -5.13 -3.84
CA ILE A 476 9.43 -4.66 -2.46
C ILE A 476 9.43 -3.14 -2.51
N PRO A 477 8.43 -2.49 -1.91
CA PRO A 477 8.36 -1.05 -1.96
C PRO A 477 9.46 -0.46 -1.08
N ASP A 478 10.13 0.54 -1.61
CA ASP A 478 11.06 1.34 -0.82
C ASP A 478 10.30 2.34 0.05
N SER A 479 11.03 3.02 0.94
CA SER A 479 10.50 4.19 1.65
C SER A 479 9.80 5.16 0.68
N PRO A 480 8.80 5.95 1.13
CA PRO A 480 7.64 6.34 0.32
C PRO A 480 8.02 6.78 -1.10
N PRO A 481 7.24 6.36 -2.12
CA PRO A 481 7.60 6.45 -3.52
C PRO A 481 8.17 7.83 -3.85
N SER A 482 9.48 7.88 -4.05
CA SER A 482 10.16 9.05 -4.59
C SER A 482 9.96 9.02 -6.10
N PRO A 483 9.59 10.13 -6.75
CA PRO A 483 9.38 10.22 -8.19
C PRO A 483 10.67 10.06 -9.04
N SER A 484 11.72 9.43 -8.51
CA SER A 484 13.00 9.20 -9.17
C SER A 484 13.33 7.70 -9.18
N THR A 485 13.16 7.08 -10.35
CA THR A 485 13.28 5.65 -10.65
C THR A 485 14.69 5.05 -10.52
N SER A 486 15.59 5.56 -9.68
CA SER A 486 17.00 5.11 -9.68
C SER A 486 17.61 4.75 -8.33
N ALA A 487 16.88 4.84 -7.21
CA ALA A 487 17.47 4.67 -5.88
C ALA A 487 16.63 3.83 -4.93
N SER A 488 15.97 2.82 -5.46
CA SER A 488 15.44 1.75 -4.63
C SER A 488 16.56 1.13 -3.79
N ILE A 489 16.27 0.88 -2.51
CA ILE A 489 17.19 0.29 -1.53
C ILE A 489 17.75 -1.05 -2.04
N LEU A 490 16.97 -1.74 -2.88
CA LEU A 490 17.31 -3.05 -3.42
C LEU A 490 17.93 -2.99 -4.81
N TRP A 491 17.44 -2.14 -5.72
CA TRP A 491 18.03 -2.02 -7.07
C TRP A 491 19.47 -1.53 -7.05
N GLY A 492 19.79 -0.59 -6.15
CA GLY A 492 21.15 -0.08 -5.95
C GLY A 492 22.07 -1.02 -5.16
N TYR A 493 21.55 -2.11 -4.59
CA TYR A 493 22.34 -3.00 -3.75
C TYR A 493 23.27 -3.89 -4.59
N LYS A 494 24.55 -3.93 -4.17
CA LYS A 494 25.55 -4.88 -4.65
C LYS A 494 26.05 -5.70 -3.45
N GLY A 495 25.92 -7.01 -3.55
CA GLY A 495 26.45 -7.93 -2.55
C GLY A 495 27.99 -7.98 -2.58
N PRO A 496 28.62 -8.59 -1.57
CA PRO A 496 30.08 -8.64 -1.43
C PRO A 496 30.83 -9.26 -2.62
N GLN A 497 30.17 -10.09 -3.42
CA GLN A 497 30.74 -10.75 -4.61
C GLN A 497 30.15 -10.19 -5.92
N GLY A 498 29.42 -9.07 -5.86
CA GLY A 498 28.78 -8.46 -7.04
C GLY A 498 27.33 -8.89 -7.28
N GLN A 499 26.72 -9.65 -6.35
CA GLN A 499 25.30 -10.04 -6.43
C GLN A 499 24.40 -8.82 -6.61
N SER A 500 23.42 -8.89 -7.52
CA SER A 500 22.44 -7.81 -7.69
C SER A 500 21.21 -8.29 -8.44
N ILE A 501 20.11 -7.55 -8.27
CA ILE A 501 18.87 -7.77 -9.02
C ILE A 501 19.12 -7.60 -10.53
N PHE A 502 19.87 -6.57 -10.94
CA PHE A 502 20.28 -6.41 -12.34
C PHE A 502 21.02 -7.64 -12.88
N GLY A 503 21.95 -8.21 -12.10
CA GLY A 503 22.61 -9.47 -12.49
C GLY A 503 21.61 -10.60 -12.71
N ALA A 504 20.62 -10.76 -11.84
CA ALA A 504 19.60 -11.80 -11.99
C ALA A 504 18.70 -11.61 -13.21
N VAL A 505 18.35 -10.37 -13.57
CA VAL A 505 17.59 -10.05 -14.78
C VAL A 505 18.46 -10.26 -16.03
N ASP A 506 19.70 -9.79 -16.01
CA ASP A 506 20.70 -10.02 -17.06
C ASP A 506 20.86 -11.49 -17.41
N PHE A 507 20.80 -12.36 -16.41
CA PHE A 507 20.96 -13.79 -16.56
C PHE A 507 19.85 -14.43 -17.40
N ILE A 508 18.61 -13.93 -17.33
CA ILE A 508 17.47 -14.50 -18.07
C ILE A 508 17.24 -13.86 -19.45
N ILE A 509 17.74 -12.64 -19.67
CA ILE A 509 17.56 -11.90 -20.94
C ILE A 509 17.90 -12.74 -22.20
N PRO A 510 19.04 -13.46 -22.28
CA PRO A 510 19.38 -14.23 -23.48
C PRO A 510 18.32 -15.28 -23.84
N ALA A 511 17.74 -15.96 -22.85
CA ALA A 511 16.67 -16.92 -23.08
C ALA A 511 15.33 -16.24 -23.39
N ALA A 512 14.99 -15.17 -22.65
CA ALA A 512 13.74 -14.43 -22.84
C ALA A 512 13.65 -13.72 -24.20
N THR A 513 14.78 -13.37 -24.81
CA THR A 513 14.85 -12.73 -26.13
C THR A 513 15.12 -13.72 -27.27
N GLY A 514 15.25 -15.01 -26.97
CA GLY A 514 15.58 -16.05 -27.95
C GLY A 514 17.03 -16.03 -28.46
N ALA A 515 17.90 -15.21 -27.88
CA ALA A 515 19.33 -15.17 -28.22
C ALA A 515 20.10 -16.44 -27.80
N SER A 516 19.57 -17.19 -26.83
CA SER A 516 20.08 -18.50 -26.44
C SER A 516 18.97 -19.42 -25.95
N GLN A 517 19.16 -20.74 -26.03
CA GLN A 517 18.25 -21.70 -25.38
C GLN A 517 18.44 -21.67 -23.85
N TRP A 518 17.35 -21.84 -23.09
CA TRP A 518 17.44 -22.03 -21.64
C TRP A 518 18.11 -23.37 -21.32
N GLN A 519 19.24 -23.33 -20.60
CA GLN A 519 20.13 -24.50 -20.42
C GLN A 519 19.81 -25.37 -19.20
N TYR A 520 18.75 -25.04 -18.46
CA TYR A 520 18.39 -25.72 -17.20
C TYR A 520 17.03 -26.44 -17.35
N PRO A 521 16.72 -27.44 -16.50
CA PRO A 521 15.44 -28.13 -16.54
C PRO A 521 14.27 -27.14 -16.46
N ASP A 522 13.43 -27.13 -17.48
CA ASP A 522 12.18 -26.39 -17.47
C ASP A 522 11.13 -27.17 -18.26
N LEU A 523 10.08 -27.61 -17.58
CA LEU A 523 8.99 -28.36 -18.21
C LEU A 523 8.20 -27.50 -19.20
N ASN A 524 8.17 -26.17 -19.03
CA ASN A 524 7.42 -25.27 -19.89
C ASN A 524 8.02 -23.85 -19.89
N PHE A 525 9.19 -23.68 -20.53
CA PHE A 525 9.81 -22.35 -20.61
C PHE A 525 9.00 -21.44 -21.54
N THR A 526 8.38 -20.40 -20.95
CA THR A 526 7.73 -19.34 -21.70
C THR A 526 8.53 -18.05 -21.62
N ALA A 527 9.11 -17.61 -22.74
CA ALA A 527 9.95 -16.41 -22.80
C ALA A 527 9.25 -15.13 -22.31
N PHE A 528 7.95 -14.97 -22.61
CA PHE A 528 7.17 -13.82 -22.15
C PHE A 528 7.05 -13.72 -20.61
N SER A 529 7.31 -14.81 -19.87
CA SER A 529 7.25 -14.80 -18.40
C SER A 529 8.26 -13.85 -17.75
N ALA A 530 9.31 -13.49 -18.48
CA ALA A 530 10.33 -12.54 -18.04
C ALA A 530 10.07 -11.09 -18.49
N SER A 531 8.99 -10.82 -19.25
CA SER A 531 8.72 -9.50 -19.83
C SER A 531 8.71 -8.41 -18.76
N ASP A 532 7.88 -8.62 -17.73
CA ASP A 532 7.68 -7.67 -16.64
C ASP A 532 8.94 -7.40 -15.81
N VAL A 533 9.77 -8.43 -15.56
CA VAL A 533 11.00 -8.26 -14.78
C VAL A 533 12.08 -7.53 -15.59
N ILE A 534 12.10 -7.72 -16.91
CA ILE A 534 12.96 -6.98 -17.84
C ILE A 534 12.51 -5.53 -17.93
N HIS A 535 11.21 -5.27 -18.05
CA HIS A 535 10.70 -3.90 -18.02
C HIS A 535 11.03 -3.19 -16.70
N ALA A 536 10.86 -3.86 -15.56
CA ALA A 536 11.21 -3.31 -14.25
C ALA A 536 12.70 -2.90 -14.17
N ALA A 537 13.60 -3.74 -14.70
CA ALA A 537 15.02 -3.45 -14.77
C ALA A 537 15.34 -2.29 -15.73
N ALA A 538 14.68 -2.24 -16.88
CA ALA A 538 14.84 -1.15 -17.84
C ALA A 538 14.43 0.20 -17.22
N ASP A 539 13.29 0.25 -16.53
CA ASP A 539 12.82 1.44 -15.84
C ASP A 539 13.73 1.86 -14.67
N ALA A 540 14.38 0.88 -14.03
CA ALA A 540 15.41 1.11 -13.01
C ALA A 540 16.79 1.48 -13.59
N GLY A 541 16.94 1.52 -14.92
CA GLY A 541 18.13 2.01 -15.62
C GLY A 541 19.14 0.94 -16.05
N ASP A 542 18.77 -0.35 -16.09
CA ASP A 542 19.66 -1.39 -16.61
C ASP A 542 19.77 -1.34 -18.14
N PRO A 543 20.97 -1.08 -18.71
CA PRO A 543 21.13 -0.94 -20.14
C PRO A 543 20.84 -2.22 -20.93
N LYS A 544 21.08 -3.41 -20.35
CA LYS A 544 20.77 -4.67 -21.06
C LYS A 544 19.28 -4.90 -21.15
N ALA A 545 18.56 -4.67 -20.05
CA ALA A 545 17.11 -4.69 -20.04
C ALA A 545 16.50 -3.68 -21.01
N VAL A 546 16.99 -2.42 -21.03
CA VAL A 546 16.54 -1.40 -22.02
C VAL A 546 16.69 -1.91 -23.46
N ALA A 547 17.81 -2.56 -23.78
CA ALA A 547 18.05 -3.14 -25.11
C ALA A 547 17.26 -4.43 -25.39
N ALA A 548 16.66 -5.05 -24.35
CA ALA A 548 15.94 -6.32 -24.42
C ALA A 548 14.42 -6.14 -24.47
N VAL A 549 13.85 -5.10 -23.86
CA VAL A 549 12.38 -4.88 -23.73
C VAL A 549 11.64 -5.13 -25.05
N GLY A 550 12.07 -4.51 -26.15
CA GLY A 550 11.41 -4.67 -27.46
C GLY A 550 11.61 -6.02 -28.16
N LYS A 551 12.34 -6.96 -27.56
CA LYS A 551 12.66 -8.28 -28.11
C LYS A 551 11.99 -9.42 -27.37
N VAL A 552 11.40 -9.16 -26.20
CA VAL A 552 10.69 -10.19 -25.43
C VAL A 552 9.31 -10.39 -26.05
N PRO A 553 8.84 -11.63 -26.23
CA PRO A 553 7.49 -11.89 -26.74
C PRO A 553 6.43 -11.28 -25.83
N THR A 554 5.39 -10.70 -26.43
CA THR A 554 4.23 -10.19 -25.70
C THR A 554 3.45 -11.33 -25.04
N PRO A 555 3.03 -11.21 -23.77
CA PRO A 555 2.17 -12.20 -23.13
C PRO A 555 0.82 -12.37 -23.85
N PRO A 556 0.14 -13.53 -23.76
CA PRO A 556 -1.16 -13.77 -24.41
C PRO A 556 -2.26 -12.75 -24.04
N GLY A 557 -2.20 -12.19 -22.83
CA GLY A 557 -3.11 -11.15 -22.35
C GLY A 557 -2.76 -9.72 -22.79
N GLY A 558 -1.73 -9.54 -23.62
CA GLY A 558 -1.17 -8.25 -24.01
C GLY A 558 -0.10 -7.74 -23.05
N ASP A 559 0.71 -6.78 -23.52
CA ASP A 559 1.65 -6.04 -22.67
C ASP A 559 0.90 -4.95 -21.91
N LEU A 560 0.81 -5.11 -20.59
CA LEU A 560 0.16 -4.17 -19.69
C LEU A 560 1.14 -3.24 -18.98
N TRP A 561 2.45 -3.35 -19.20
CA TRP A 561 3.47 -2.64 -18.41
C TRP A 561 3.23 -1.13 -18.35
N LEU A 562 2.82 -0.52 -19.47
CA LEU A 562 2.53 0.92 -19.55
C LEU A 562 1.38 1.39 -18.65
N LEU A 563 0.40 0.51 -18.37
CA LEU A 563 -0.77 0.78 -17.52
C LEU A 563 -0.65 0.15 -16.13
N ARG A 564 0.34 -0.73 -15.95
CA ARG A 564 0.52 -1.54 -14.76
C ARG A 564 2.02 -1.80 -14.55
N PRO A 565 2.79 -0.77 -14.17
CA PRO A 565 4.25 -0.86 -14.10
C PRO A 565 4.72 -1.52 -12.80
N ALA A 566 4.34 -2.78 -12.62
CA ALA A 566 4.70 -3.64 -11.50
C ALA A 566 5.01 -5.04 -12.03
N ALA A 567 6.07 -5.69 -11.56
CA ALA A 567 6.47 -6.96 -12.15
C ALA A 567 5.56 -8.14 -11.72
N GLU A 568 4.91 -8.85 -12.65
CA GLU A 568 4.02 -9.99 -12.33
C GLU A 568 4.62 -11.37 -12.59
N GLN A 569 3.99 -12.36 -11.95
CA GLN A 569 4.07 -13.76 -12.34
C GLN A 569 3.21 -14.01 -13.58
N LEU A 570 3.84 -13.90 -14.74
CA LEU A 570 3.18 -14.12 -16.03
C LEU A 570 3.19 -15.59 -16.46
N ASP A 571 3.93 -16.46 -15.78
CA ASP A 571 4.00 -17.90 -16.05
C ASP A 571 2.65 -18.62 -15.84
N ALA A 572 1.77 -18.08 -15.00
CA ALA A 572 0.39 -18.57 -14.87
C ALA A 572 -0.47 -18.36 -16.12
N LEU A 573 -0.01 -17.57 -17.10
CA LEU A 573 -0.69 -17.38 -18.39
C LEU A 573 -0.30 -18.45 -19.43
N ALA A 574 0.63 -19.34 -19.10
CA ALA A 574 1.13 -20.39 -19.98
C ALA A 574 0.27 -21.67 -19.96
N SER A 575 -0.73 -21.73 -19.07
CA SER A 575 -1.59 -22.89 -18.80
C SER A 575 -3.00 -22.73 -19.32
#